data_AF-A0A3D0M1Q6-F1
#
_entry.id   AF-A0A3D0M1Q6-F1
#
_cell.length_a   1.000
_cell.length_b   1.000
_cell.length_c   1.000
_cell.angle_alpha   90.00
_cell.angle_beta   90.00
_cell.angle_gamma   90.00
#
_symmetry.space_group_name_H-M   'P 1'
#
loop_
_entity.id
_entity.type
_entity.pdbx_description
1 polymer ?
#
loop_
_entity_poly.entity_id
_entity_poly.type
_entity_poly.pdbx_seq_one_letter_code
_entity_poly.pdbx_strand_id
1 'polypeptide(L)' 'MVKAANVQLIGIEKIGSGLVSVMVRGDVGAVKAATEAGSAAASRLGEVIATHVIPRPHGDVEKILPVLK' A
#
# COMPACT_ATOMS: atom_id res chain seq x y z
N MET A 1 0.64 -6.16 5.94
CA MET A 1 0.08 -4.80 6.11
C MET A 1 -1.09 -4.79 7.10
N VAL A 2 -2.30 -5.26 6.74
CA VAL A 2 -3.49 -5.20 7.63
C VAL A 2 -3.38 -5.93 8.99
N LYS A 3 -2.50 -6.93 9.10
CA LYS A 3 -2.23 -7.63 10.37
C LYS A 3 -1.22 -6.91 11.28
N ALA A 4 -0.47 -5.96 10.72
CA ALA A 4 0.65 -5.30 11.42
C ALA A 4 0.21 -3.99 12.10
N ALA A 5 -0.75 -3.28 11.53
CA ALA A 5 -1.29 -2.05 12.10
C ALA A 5 -2.75 -1.89 11.67
N ASN A 6 -3.47 -0.98 12.35
CA ASN A 6 -4.84 -0.62 12.00
C ASN A 6 -4.87 0.21 10.71
N VAL A 7 -4.87 -0.48 9.57
CA VAL A 7 -4.94 0.11 8.22
C VAL A 7 -6.00 -0.60 7.41
N GLN A 8 -6.70 0.15 6.56
CA GLN A 8 -7.63 -0.41 5.58
C GLN A 8 -6.92 -0.67 4.26
N LEU A 9 -7.15 -1.84 3.68
CA LEU A 9 -6.81 -2.11 2.29
C LEU A 9 -7.78 -1.31 1.41
N ILE A 10 -7.26 -0.51 0.47
CA ILE A 10 -8.10 0.23 -0.49
C ILE A 10 -8.29 -0.56 -1.78
N GLY A 11 -7.25 -1.28 -2.22
CA GLY A 11 -7.30 -2.01 -3.46
C GLY A 11 -5.94 -2.57 -3.88
N ILE A 12 -5.98 -3.34 -4.95
CA ILE A 12 -4.82 -3.92 -5.61
C ILE A 12 -4.89 -3.50 -7.07
N GLU A 13 -3.87 -2.78 -7.53
CA GLU A 13 -3.77 -2.29 -8.89
C GLU A 13 -2.80 -3.16 -9.69
N LYS A 14 -3.23 -3.62 -10.86
CA LYS A 14 -2.41 -4.43 -11.77
C LYS A 14 -2.10 -3.60 -13.00
N ILE A 15 -0.86 -3.14 -13.12
CA ILE A 15 -0.44 -2.21 -14.17
C ILE A 15 -0.02 -2.96 -15.45
N GLY A 16 0.27 -4.26 -15.34
CA GLY A 16 0.76 -5.11 -16.43
C GLY A 16 2.21 -5.56 -16.20
N SER A 17 2.73 -6.39 -17.10
CA SER A 17 4.12 -6.91 -17.03
C SER A 17 4.51 -7.58 -15.71
N GLY A 18 3.55 -8.17 -15.00
CA GLY A 18 3.76 -8.80 -13.70
C GLY A 18 3.85 -7.82 -12.52
N LEU A 19 3.69 -6.51 -12.75
CA LEU A 19 3.71 -5.50 -11.69
C LEU A 19 2.34 -5.36 -11.03
N VAL A 20 2.34 -5.52 -9.71
CA VAL A 20 1.15 -5.41 -8.87
C VAL A 20 1.45 -4.48 -7.71
N SER A 21 0.58 -3.49 -7.51
CA SER A 21 0.69 -2.50 -6.45
C SER A 21 -0.45 -2.66 -5.46
N VAL A 22 -0.14 -2.69 -4.17
CA VAL A 22 -1.13 -2.79 -3.09
C VAL A 22 -1.19 -1.47 -2.34
N MET A 23 -2.38 -0.93 -2.14
CA MET A 23 -2.58 0.38 -1.52
C MET A 23 -3.36 0.24 -0.21
N VAL A 24 -2.90 0.94 0.84
CA VAL A 24 -3.53 0.94 2.16
C VAL A 24 -3.73 2.38 2.67
N ARG A 25 -4.76 2.60 3.49
CA ARG A 25 -5.08 3.88 4.14
C ARG A 25 -5.12 3.73 5.65
N GLY A 26 -4.81 4.82 6.34
CA GLY A 26 -4.86 4.96 7.79
C GLY A 26 -4.05 6.16 8.24
N ASP A 27 -3.81 6.25 9.54
CA ASP A 27 -2.93 7.27 10.11
C ASP A 27 -1.48 7.07 9.66
N VAL A 28 -0.72 8.15 9.53
CA VAL A 28 0.66 8.14 9.02
C VAL A 28 1.54 7.12 9.75
N GLY A 29 1.42 7.02 11.08
CA GLY A 29 2.15 6.05 11.89
C GLY A 29 1.76 4.60 11.60
N ALA A 30 0.46 4.34 11.48
CA ALA A 30 -0.07 3.01 11.17
C ALA A 30 0.33 2.56 9.77
N VAL A 31 0.24 3.45 8.77
CA VAL A 31 0.65 3.17 7.38
C VAL A 31 2.15 2.91 7.29
N LYS A 32 2.99 3.67 7.99
CA LYS A 32 4.43 3.45 7.99
C LYS A 32 4.81 2.07 8.54
N ALA A 33 4.27 1.71 9.72
CA ALA A 33 4.49 0.40 10.32
C ALA A 33 3.96 -0.74 9.44
N ALA A 34 2.77 -0.56 8.85
CA ALA A 34 2.18 -1.55 7.96
C ALA A 34 3.02 -1.80 6.69
N THR A 35 3.59 -0.75 6.11
CA THR A 35 4.43 -0.81 4.91
C THR A 35 5.78 -1.47 5.19
N GLU A 36 6.45 -1.12 6.30
CA GLU A 36 7.72 -1.75 6.71
C GLU A 36 7.54 -3.26 6.94
N ALA A 37 6.52 -3.65 7.71
CA ALA A 37 6.20 -5.05 7.94
C ALA A 37 5.75 -5.77 6.65
N GLY A 38 5.02 -5.07 5.79
CA GLY A 38 4.59 -5.57 4.48
C GLY A 38 5.75 -5.85 3.54
N SER A 39 6.69 -4.91 3.43
CA SER A 39 7.89 -5.04 2.59
C SER A 39 8.75 -6.21 3.04
N ALA A 40 9.03 -6.31 4.35
CA ALA A 40 9.85 -7.41 4.88
C ALA A 40 9.21 -8.79 4.66
N ALA A 41 7.88 -8.89 4.69
CA ALA A 41 7.18 -10.12 4.37
C ALA A 41 7.20 -10.42 2.86
N ALA A 42 6.98 -9.40 2.01
CA ALA A 42 6.95 -9.55 0.56
C ALA A 42 8.33 -9.91 -0.01
N SER A 43 9.41 -9.29 0.49
CA SER A 43 10.80 -9.58 0.08
C SER A 43 11.23 -11.03 0.36
N ARG A 44 10.55 -11.75 1.26
CA ARG A 44 10.82 -13.18 1.51
C ARG A 44 10.15 -14.11 0.51
N LEU A 45 9.09 -13.65 -0.15
CA LEU A 45 8.28 -14.44 -1.09
C LEU A 45 8.62 -14.11 -2.54
N GLY A 46 9.08 -12.90 -2.82
CA GLY A 46 9.42 -12.43 -4.16
C GLY A 46 10.15 -11.10 -4.15
N GLU A 47 10.15 -10.42 -5.29
CA GLU A 47 10.86 -9.16 -5.49
C GLU A 47 9.96 -7.96 -5.13
N VAL A 48 10.48 -7.07 -4.28
CA VAL A 48 9.83 -5.81 -3.95
C VAL A 48 10.50 -4.70 -4.75
N ILE A 49 9.76 -4.12 -5.71
CA ILE A 49 10.29 -3.08 -6.59
C ILE A 49 10.35 -1.72 -5.90
N ALA A 50 9.27 -1.34 -5.21
CA ALA A 50 9.18 -0.04 -4.56
C ALA A 50 8.24 -0.08 -3.34
N THR A 51 8.56 0.73 -2.34
CA THR A 51 7.68 1.02 -1.20
C THR A 51 7.65 2.53 -1.01
N HIS A 52 6.47 3.08 -0.71
CA HIS A 52 6.31 4.51 -0.51
C HIS A 52 5.17 4.80 0.45
N VAL A 53 5.32 5.87 1.23
CA VAL A 53 4.31 6.35 2.17
C VAL A 53 4.10 7.83 1.91
N ILE A 54 2.85 8.21 1.62
CA ILE A 54 2.44 9.59 1.40
C ILE A 54 1.62 10.03 2.61
N PRO A 55 2.17 10.85 3.52
CA PRO A 55 1.47 11.24 4.75
C PRO A 55 0.19 12.02 4.51
N ARG A 56 0.16 12.86 3.46
CA ARG A 56 -0.98 13.71 3.11
C ARG A 56 -1.11 13.86 1.60
N PRO A 57 -1.83 12.95 0.92
CA PRO A 57 -2.06 13.07 -0.52
C PRO A 57 -2.94 14.28 -0.82
N HIS A 58 -2.73 14.88 -2.00
CA HIS A 58 -3.59 15.95 -2.50
C HIS A 58 -4.98 15.40 -2.85
N GLY A 59 -6.04 16.20 -2.71
CA GLY A 59 -7.43 15.75 -2.93
C GLY A 59 -7.69 15.19 -4.34
N ASP A 60 -6.99 15.69 -5.36
CA ASP A 60 -7.10 15.16 -6.72
C ASP A 60 -6.50 13.75 -6.88
N VAL A 61 -5.54 13.38 -6.04
CA VAL A 61 -4.97 12.01 -6.03
C VAL A 61 -6.02 11.01 -5.57
N GLU A 62 -7.00 11.41 -4.76
CA GLU A 62 -8.03 10.49 -4.29
C GLU A 62 -8.94 10.00 -5.41
N LYS A 63 -9.11 10.79 -6.47
CA LYS A 63 -9.96 10.45 -7.62
C LYS A 63 -9.40 9.31 -8.47
N ILE A 64 -8.08 9.09 -8.42
CA ILE A 64 -7.40 8.07 -9.22
C ILE A 64 -7.08 6.80 -8.44
N LEU A 65 -7.29 6.80 -7.12
CA LEU A 65 -6.99 5.63 -6.29
C LEU A 65 -8.11 4.58 -6.46
N PRO A 66 -7.75 3.28 -6.56
CA PRO A 66 -8.73 2.22 -6.64
C PRO A 66 -9.50 2.12 -5.33
N VAL A 67 -10.82 1.92 -5.42
CA VAL A 67 -11.72 1.70 -4.29
C VAL A 67 -12.23 0.25 -4.35
N LEU A 68 -11.98 -0.53 -3.31
CA LEU A 68 -12.58 -1.84 -3.10
C LEU A 68 -14.11 -1.69 -3.14
N LYS A 69 -14.73 -2.29 -4.16
CA LYS A 69 -16.19 -2.45 -4.24
C LYS A 69 -16.68 -3.48 -3.23
#